data_AF-A0A0A9HP31-F1
#
_entry.id   AF-A0A0A9HP31-F1
#
_cell.length_a   1.000
_cell.length_b   1.000
_cell.length_c   1.000
_cell.angle_alpha   90.00
_cell.angle_beta   90.00
_cell.angle_gamma   90.00
#
_symmetry.space_group_name_H-M   'P 1'
#
loop_
_entity.id
_entity.type
_entity.pdbx_description
1 polymer ?
#
loop_
_entity_poly.entity_id
_entity_poly.type
_entity_poly.pdbx_seq_one_letter_code
_entity_poly.pdbx_strand_id
1 'polypeptide(L)'
;MIGYTKEEKLTACFDILEMQGDLSEWSLLYRVDLGRVKELYPDIQRATWDTWWRQHRIIDYLALSPVCVLRGTDEAEQAGVLIFSIPGEILSYNIEDQAISMIQEVSSAREVPSSCNLEHPWYNFYAYSPSLFTL
;
A
#
# COMPACT_ATOMS: atom_id res chain seq x y z
N MET A 1 3.32 14.29 -3.82
CA MET A 1 4.50 13.58 -4.36
C MET A 1 5.18 12.90 -3.20
N ILE A 2 5.16 11.57 -3.12
CA ILE A 2 5.76 10.83 -2.01
C ILE A 2 7.05 10.19 -2.52
N GLY A 3 8.19 10.74 -2.08
CA GLY A 3 9.53 10.17 -2.19
C GLY A 3 10.34 10.50 -3.44
N TYR A 4 11.21 11.51 -3.35
CA TYR A 4 12.24 11.80 -4.35
C TYR A 4 13.54 11.03 -4.10
N THR A 5 13.76 10.57 -2.87
CA THR A 5 14.99 9.92 -2.42
C THR A 5 14.79 8.41 -2.19
N LYS A 6 15.90 7.66 -2.21
CA LYS A 6 15.90 6.23 -1.91
C LYS A 6 15.36 5.93 -0.51
N GLU A 7 15.67 6.80 0.45
CA GLU A 7 15.22 6.67 1.84
C GLU A 7 13.70 6.77 1.92
N GLU A 8 13.10 7.78 1.29
CA GLU A 8 11.64 7.97 1.28
C GLU A 8 10.88 6.83 0.60
N LYS A 9 11.48 6.15 -0.39
CA LYS A 9 10.87 4.96 -1.02
C LYS A 9 10.82 3.74 -0.10
N LEU A 10 11.67 3.72 0.93
CA LEU A 10 11.85 2.60 1.85
C LEU A 10 11.34 2.88 3.27
N THR A 11 10.72 4.05 3.50
CA THR A 11 10.12 4.40 4.80
C THR A 11 8.86 3.59 5.10
N ALA A 12 8.16 3.12 4.07
CA ALA A 12 6.82 2.53 4.20
C ALA A 12 5.76 3.51 4.75
N CYS A 13 6.03 4.81 4.68
CA CYS A 13 5.11 5.87 5.12
C CYS A 13 4.50 6.56 3.91
N PHE A 14 3.18 6.75 3.92
CA PHE A 14 2.47 7.42 2.82
C PHE A 14 1.16 8.04 3.28
N ASP A 15 0.70 9.04 2.53
CA ASP A 15 -0.56 9.72 2.76
C ASP A 15 -1.63 9.12 1.81
N ILE A 16 -2.79 8.78 2.38
CA ILE A 16 -4.00 8.41 1.64
C ILE A 16 -4.80 9.69 1.45
N LEU A 17 -5.04 10.05 0.19
CA LEU A 17 -5.79 11.25 -0.18
C LEU A 17 -7.17 10.87 -0.71
N GLU A 18 -8.15 11.73 -0.45
CA GLU A 18 -9.50 11.63 -0.98
C GLU A 18 -9.77 12.84 -1.90
N MET A 19 -10.38 12.60 -3.06
CA MET A 19 -10.90 13.69 -3.88
C MET A 19 -12.24 14.14 -3.31
N GLN A 20 -12.41 15.45 -3.11
CA GLN A 20 -13.69 15.99 -2.65
C GLN A 20 -14.82 15.72 -3.66
N GLY A 21 -16.05 15.69 -3.17
CA GLY A 21 -17.23 15.36 -3.99
C GLY A 21 -17.49 16.32 -5.14
N ASP A 22 -16.99 17.56 -5.04
CA ASP A 22 -17.02 18.57 -6.11
C ASP A 22 -15.86 18.45 -7.11
N LEU A 23 -14.97 17.46 -6.91
CA LEU A 23 -13.78 17.19 -7.70
C LEU A 23 -12.80 18.37 -7.78
N SER A 24 -12.88 19.32 -6.86
CA SER A 24 -12.08 20.54 -6.90
C SER A 24 -10.68 20.34 -6.30
N GLU A 25 -10.60 19.56 -5.23
CA GLU A 25 -9.36 19.38 -4.49
C GLU A 25 -9.23 17.99 -3.84
N TRP A 26 -7.97 17.61 -3.60
CA TRP A 26 -7.62 16.42 -2.82
C TRP A 26 -7.42 16.83 -1.36
N SER A 27 -8.11 16.16 -0.44
CA SER A 27 -7.90 16.27 1.00
C SER A 27 -7.13 15.07 1.54
N LEU A 28 -6.37 15.29 2.63
CA LEU A 28 -5.74 14.19 3.36
C LEU A 28 -6.82 13.41 4.12
N LEU A 29 -6.92 12.11 3.86
CA LEU A 29 -7.80 11.21 4.60
C LEU A 29 -7.04 10.57 5.77
N TYR A 30 -5.93 9.89 5.49
CA TYR A 30 -5.12 9.22 6.50
C TYR A 30 -3.62 9.34 6.23
N ARG A 31 -2.83 9.39 7.29
CA ARG A 31 -1.37 9.19 7.23
C ARG A 31 -1.06 7.79 7.71
N VAL A 32 -0.45 6.98 6.85
CA VAL A 32 -0.14 5.59 7.11
C VAL A 32 1.35 5.43 7.38
N ASP A 33 1.67 4.69 8.45
CA ASP A 33 3.02 4.26 8.77
C ASP A 33 3.07 2.73 8.87
N LEU A 34 3.66 2.09 7.85
CA LEU A 34 3.87 0.64 7.82
C LEU A 34 5.30 0.25 8.22
N GLY A 35 6.03 1.10 8.96
CA GLY A 35 7.37 0.80 9.46
C GLY A 35 7.43 -0.52 10.23
N ARG A 36 6.42 -0.80 11.06
CA ARG A 36 6.29 -2.08 11.79
C ARG A 36 6.06 -3.28 10.87
N VAL A 37 5.37 -3.12 9.74
CA VAL A 37 5.22 -4.19 8.74
C VAL A 37 6.58 -4.53 8.15
N LYS A 38 7.40 -3.53 7.83
CA LYS A 38 8.75 -3.74 7.32
C LYS A 38 9.65 -4.47 8.33
N GLU A 39 9.48 -4.20 9.63
CA GLU A 39 10.21 -4.93 10.68
C GLU A 39 9.76 -6.40 10.80
N LEU A 40 8.46 -6.66 10.68
CA LEU A 40 7.89 -8.00 10.76
C LEU A 40 8.16 -8.83 9.49
N TYR A 41 8.23 -8.18 8.34
CA TYR A 41 8.37 -8.79 7.02
C TYR A 41 9.55 -8.17 6.25
N PRO A 42 10.80 -8.43 6.64
CA PRO A 42 11.96 -7.82 6.01
C PRO A 42 12.10 -8.17 4.51
N ASP A 43 11.59 -9.34 4.10
CA ASP A 43 11.69 -9.87 2.73
C ASP A 43 10.83 -9.10 1.70
N ILE A 44 9.97 -8.18 2.15
CA ILE A 44 9.23 -7.28 1.25
C ILE A 44 10.15 -6.24 0.62
N GLN A 45 11.31 -5.95 1.22
CA GLN A 45 12.28 -5.05 0.60
C GLN A 45 13.00 -5.80 -0.53
N ARG A 46 12.76 -5.36 -1.76
CA ARG A 46 13.29 -6.00 -2.97
C ARG A 46 14.02 -5.00 -3.85
N ALA A 47 14.83 -5.53 -4.74
CA ALA A 47 15.53 -4.75 -5.76
C ALA A 47 14.91 -5.02 -7.14
N THR A 48 14.70 -3.96 -7.92
CA THR A 48 14.25 -4.07 -9.32
C THR A 48 15.11 -3.21 -10.24
N TRP A 49 15.04 -3.49 -11.53
CA TRP A 49 15.69 -2.68 -12.55
C TRP A 49 14.84 -1.45 -12.83
N ASP A 50 15.44 -0.27 -12.70
CA ASP A 50 14.82 0.97 -13.15
C ASP A 50 14.77 0.96 -14.68
N THR A 51 13.58 0.74 -15.22
CA THR A 51 13.33 0.67 -16.67
C THR A 51 12.93 2.02 -17.26
N TRP A 52 12.70 3.04 -16.43
CA TRP A 52 12.25 4.35 -16.88
C TRP A 52 13.39 5.22 -17.42
N TRP A 53 14.60 5.05 -16.88
CA TRP A 53 15.77 5.80 -17.31
C TRP A 53 16.70 4.94 -18.16
N ARG A 54 17.27 5.51 -19.24
CA ARG A 54 18.30 4.86 -20.09
C ARG A 54 19.58 4.45 -19.33
N GLN A 55 19.63 4.69 -18.02
CA GLN A 55 20.67 4.23 -17.12
C GLN A 55 20.10 3.07 -16.33
N HIS A 56 20.46 1.84 -16.72
CA HIS A 56 20.13 0.64 -15.98
C HIS A 56 20.73 0.74 -14.57
N ARG A 57 19.91 1.13 -13.59
CA ARG A 57 20.27 1.17 -12.19
C ARG A 57 19.35 0.24 -11.42
N ILE A 58 19.92 -0.46 -10.45
CA ILE A 58 19.15 -1.26 -9.50
C ILE A 58 18.57 -0.29 -8.46
N ILE A 59 17.25 -0.34 -8.27
CA ILE A 59 16.52 0.45 -7.29
C ILE A 59 15.86 -0.49 -6.28
N ASP A 60 15.95 -0.12 -5.01
CA ASP A 60 15.26 -0.83 -3.94
C ASP A 60 13.83 -0.28 -3.81
N TYR A 61 12.88 -1.17 -3.51
CA TYR A 61 11.46 -0.85 -3.29
C TYR A 61 10.87 -1.79 -2.24
N LEU A 62 9.70 -1.41 -1.72
CA LEU A 62 8.89 -2.29 -0.87
C LEU A 62 7.82 -2.97 -1.73
N ALA A 63 7.83 -4.30 -1.74
CA ALA A 63 6.81 -5.14 -2.36
C ALA A 63 5.57 -5.14 -1.46
N LEU A 64 4.82 -4.05 -1.52
CA LEU A 64 3.57 -3.86 -0.79
C LEU A 64 2.55 -3.25 -1.75
N SER A 65 1.26 -3.43 -1.53
CA SER A 65 0.24 -2.74 -2.33
C SER A 65 -1.05 -2.53 -1.54
N PRO A 66 -1.46 -1.28 -1.28
CA PRO A 66 -2.81 -0.94 -0.85
C PRO A 66 -3.84 -1.56 -1.78
N VAL A 67 -4.74 -2.37 -1.21
CA VAL A 67 -5.84 -3.02 -1.92
C VAL A 67 -7.10 -2.18 -1.77
N CYS A 68 -7.46 -1.82 -0.54
CA CYS A 68 -8.60 -0.95 -0.27
C CYS A 68 -8.49 -0.25 1.09
N VAL A 69 -9.26 0.82 1.25
CA VAL A 69 -9.38 1.56 2.51
C VAL A 69 -10.85 1.49 2.91
N LEU A 70 -11.11 0.87 4.06
CA LEU A 70 -12.41 0.86 4.70
C LEU A 70 -12.49 2.06 5.63
N ARG A 71 -13.49 2.92 5.42
CA ARG A 71 -13.70 4.05 6.31
C ARG A 71 -14.26 3.55 7.63
N GLY A 72 -13.80 4.19 8.68
CA GLY A 72 -14.54 4.25 9.91
C GLY A 72 -15.91 4.87 9.69
N THR A 73 -16.96 4.33 10.30
CA THR A 73 -18.24 5.02 10.39
C THR A 73 -18.20 5.98 11.57
N ASP A 74 -18.51 7.26 11.33
CA ASP A 74 -18.60 8.31 12.35
C ASP A 74 -19.55 7.94 13.52
N GLU A 75 -20.51 7.04 13.27
CA GLU A 75 -21.52 6.62 14.25
C GLU A 75 -21.05 5.50 15.21
N ALA A 76 -19.99 4.76 14.89
CA ALA A 76 -19.62 3.52 15.61
C ALA A 76 -18.21 3.50 16.21
N GLU A 77 -17.50 4.64 16.25
CA GLU A 77 -16.09 4.73 16.70
C GLU A 77 -15.19 3.65 16.04
N GLN A 78 -15.52 3.25 14.81
CA GLN A 78 -14.68 2.29 14.09
C GLN A 78 -13.55 3.05 13.43
N ALA A 79 -12.32 2.68 13.75
CA ALA A 79 -11.14 3.20 13.08
C ALA A 79 -11.16 2.85 11.58
N GLY A 80 -10.60 3.73 10.75
CA GLY A 80 -10.32 3.39 9.36
C GLY A 80 -9.36 2.19 9.27
N VAL A 81 -9.59 1.30 8.30
CA VAL A 81 -8.75 0.12 8.08
C VAL A 81 -8.20 0.14 6.66
N LEU A 82 -6.87 0.07 6.55
CA LEU A 82 -6.18 -0.17 5.29
C LEU A 82 -6.00 -1.67 5.10
N ILE A 83 -6.51 -2.22 3.99
CA ILE A 83 -6.17 -3.55 3.52
C ILE A 83 -5.07 -3.41 2.49
N PHE A 84 -3.99 -4.16 2.65
CA PHE A 84 -2.86 -4.16 1.75
C PHE A 84 -2.31 -5.57 1.58
N SER A 85 -1.66 -5.82 0.45
CA SER A 85 -0.99 -7.09 0.17
C SER A 85 0.52 -6.94 0.25
N ILE A 86 1.17 -7.98 0.75
CA ILE A 86 2.60 -8.24 0.57
C ILE A 86 2.74 -9.59 -0.16
N PRO A 87 3.94 -9.95 -0.65
CA PRO A 87 4.15 -11.26 -1.25
C PRO A 87 3.69 -12.39 -0.33
N GLY A 88 2.68 -13.14 -0.76
CA GLY A 88 2.14 -14.30 -0.04
C GLY A 88 1.06 -13.99 1.00
N GLU A 89 0.78 -12.74 1.34
CA GLU A 89 -0.17 -12.41 2.41
C GLU A 89 -1.02 -11.16 2.10
N ILE A 90 -2.27 -11.18 2.59
CA ILE A 90 -3.15 -10.02 2.65
C ILE A 90 -3.33 -9.66 4.13
N LEU A 91 -3.03 -8.40 4.44
CA LEU A 91 -2.97 -7.86 5.79
C LEU A 91 -3.95 -6.69 5.93
N SER A 92 -4.47 -6.51 7.14
CA SER A 92 -5.18 -5.30 7.57
C SER A 92 -4.32 -4.49 8.51
N TYR A 93 -4.35 -3.17 8.33
CA TYR A 93 -3.77 -2.17 9.22
C TYR A 93 -4.87 -1.26 9.74
N ASN A 94 -5.11 -1.27 11.04
CA ASN A 94 -5.97 -0.30 11.69
C ASN A 94 -5.21 1.02 11.83
N ILE A 95 -5.81 2.11 11.35
CA ILE A 95 -5.14 3.40 11.22
C ILE A 95 -4.97 4.12 12.56
N GLU A 96 -5.84 3.85 13.54
CA GLU A 96 -5.80 4.51 14.85
C GLU A 96 -4.78 3.88 15.80
N ASP A 97 -4.87 2.56 16.00
CA ASP A 97 -4.01 1.82 16.93
C ASP A 97 -2.77 1.22 16.26
N GLN A 98 -2.68 1.34 14.93
CA GLN A 98 -1.60 0.79 14.10
C GLN A 98 -1.45 -0.73 14.24
N ALA A 99 -2.52 -1.42 14.65
CA ALA A 99 -2.54 -2.86 14.76
C ALA A 99 -2.53 -3.49 13.36
N ILE A 100 -1.66 -4.49 13.21
CA ILE A 100 -1.54 -5.28 11.99
C ILE A 100 -2.15 -6.65 12.27
N SER A 101 -2.99 -7.12 11.36
CA SER A 101 -3.58 -8.46 11.43
C SER A 101 -3.55 -9.11 10.06
N MET A 102 -3.28 -10.42 10.02
CA MET A 102 -3.34 -11.20 8.80
C MET A 102 -4.78 -11.57 8.50
N ILE A 103 -5.27 -11.17 7.32
CA ILE A 103 -6.61 -11.55 6.85
C ILE A 103 -6.54 -12.90 6.15
N GLN A 104 -5.54 -13.09 5.28
CA GLN A 104 -5.43 -14.27 4.45
C GLN A 104 -3.99 -14.55 4.05
N GLU A 105 -3.57 -15.80 4.18
CA GLU A 105 -2.38 -16.33 3.53
C GLU A 105 -2.74 -16.71 2.09
N VAL A 106 -2.04 -16.13 1.13
CA VAL A 106 -2.14 -16.47 -0.29
C VAL A 106 -1.04 -17.47 -0.57
N SER A 107 -1.22 -18.71 -0.12
CA SER A 107 -0.29 -19.79 -0.42
C SER A 107 -0.26 -19.99 -1.93
N SER A 108 0.91 -19.74 -2.55
CA SER A 108 1.11 -20.10 -3.94
C SER A 108 1.09 -21.61 -4.07
N ALA A 109 -0.08 -22.16 -4.38
CA ALA A 109 -0.19 -23.53 -4.83
C ALA A 109 0.61 -23.65 -6.14
N ARG A 110 1.86 -24.10 -6.00
CA ARG A 110 2.65 -24.74 -7.06
C ARG A 110 2.97 -23.85 -8.26
N GLU A 111 4.20 -23.36 -8.32
CA GLU A 111 4.94 -23.07 -9.56
C GLU A 111 4.10 -22.50 -10.72
N VAL A 112 3.52 -21.32 -10.54
CA VAL A 112 3.14 -20.49 -11.68
C VAL A 112 4.20 -19.38 -11.78
N PRO A 113 5.01 -19.32 -12.86
CA PRO A 113 6.09 -18.33 -12.98
C PRO A 113 5.61 -16.89 -13.20
N SER A 114 4.34 -16.57 -12.98
CA SER A 114 3.77 -15.29 -13.36
C SER A 114 2.50 -15.00 -12.57
N SER A 115 2.41 -13.74 -12.13
CA SER A 115 1.14 -13.00 -12.00
C SER A 115 0.17 -13.37 -10.86
N CYS A 116 0.61 -13.36 -9.60
CA CYS A 116 -0.25 -12.82 -8.55
C CYS A 116 -0.10 -11.29 -8.57
N ASN A 117 -0.87 -10.67 -9.47
CA ASN A 117 -0.82 -9.27 -9.90
C ASN A 117 -1.30 -8.27 -8.83
N LEU A 118 -0.75 -8.32 -7.61
CA LEU A 118 -0.88 -7.23 -6.65
C LEU A 118 0.47 -6.58 -6.35
N GLU A 119 1.58 -7.09 -6.90
CA GLU A 119 2.87 -6.42 -6.86
C GLU A 119 2.88 -5.23 -7.84
N HIS A 120 2.22 -4.14 -7.48
CA HIS A 120 2.44 -2.87 -8.15
C HIS A 120 3.65 -2.18 -7.50
N PRO A 121 4.80 -2.08 -8.20
CA PRO A 121 5.94 -1.37 -7.66
C PRO A 121 5.52 0.08 -7.36
N TRP A 122 5.85 0.52 -6.16
CA TRP A 122 5.45 1.82 -5.64
C TRP A 122 6.05 2.95 -6.47
N TYR A 123 5.22 3.56 -7.32
CA TYR A 123 5.61 4.72 -8.11
C TYR A 123 4.63 5.88 -7.96
N ASN A 124 4.37 6.26 -6.71
CA ASN A 124 3.93 7.61 -6.30
C ASN A 124 2.44 7.85 -6.03
N PHE A 125 1.50 6.92 -6.25
CA PHE A 125 0.07 7.13 -5.93
C PHE A 125 -0.77 5.86 -6.06
N TYR A 126 -1.76 5.70 -5.18
CA TYR A 126 -2.94 4.84 -5.41
C TYR A 126 -4.14 5.75 -5.53
N ALA A 127 -4.85 5.69 -6.66
CA ALA A 127 -6.10 6.41 -6.82
C ALA A 127 -7.17 5.68 -6.01
N TYR A 128 -7.47 6.15 -4.81
CA TYR A 128 -8.68 5.75 -4.13
C TYR A 128 -9.88 6.46 -4.79
N SER A 129 -10.80 5.68 -5.33
CA SER A 129 -12.04 6.16 -5.91
C SER A 129 -13.21 5.46 -5.21
N PRO A 130 -14.02 6.17 -4.40
CA PRO A 130 -15.17 5.59 -3.72
C PRO A 130 -16.19 4.98 -4.71
N SER A 131 -16.25 5.50 -5.94
CA SER A 131 -17.21 5.09 -6.97
C SER A 131 -16.89 3.75 -7.65
N LEU A 132 -15.72 3.13 -7.39
CA LEU A 132 -15.42 1.79 -7.89
C LEU A 132 -16.02 0.66 -7.04
N PHE A 133 -16.48 0.96 -5.82
CA PHE A 133 -17.05 -0.02 -4.88
C PHE A 133 -18.35 0.48 -4.24
N THR A 134 -19.20 1.16 -5.00
CA THR A 134 -20.60 1.37 -4.58
C THR A 134 -21.31 0.02 -4.57
N LEU A 135 -21.45 -0.58 -3.38
CA LEU A 135 -22.42 -1.63 -3.11
C LEU A 135 -23.76 -1.00 -2.68
#